data_AF-A0A848LY87-F1
#
_entry.id   AF-A0A848LY87-F1
#
_cell.length_a   1.000
_cell.length_b   1.000
_cell.length_c   1.000
_cell.angle_alpha   90.00
_cell.angle_beta   90.00
_cell.angle_gamma   90.00
#
_symmetry.space_group_name_H-M   'P 1'
#
loop_
_entity.id
_entity.type
_entity.pdbx_description
1 polymer ?
#
loop_
_entity_poly.entity_id
_entity_poly.type
_entity_poly.pdbx_seq_one_letter_code
_entity_poly.pdbx_strand_id
1 'polypeptide(L)'
;MSRFLRGLLTFLSFTVLAVLTLLLVGLLTGGALSAGVALSAGLVLGGGYGLQAGVLGSYDLGAGKGWLELLVDATWSLPNTLFGFVLGNLIYPWFGDLSRSESEGRGWVVYKATGPGTGFGHDVLQTLGTVNLGGAGNHERVHVLQARILGPLYLPFVALSYVLTFTLQVLWTVTVGGLLKLLGARDTPYFRPPARSAVGGFFGWVYYATPIELWAYSTESH
;
A
#
# COMPACT_ATOMS: atom_id res chain seq x y z
N MET A 1 28.39 -4.91 -4.28
CA MET A 1 27.61 -5.62 -5.32
C MET A 1 27.20 -4.63 -6.40
N SER A 2 27.37 -4.96 -7.68
CA SER A 2 26.96 -4.06 -8.78
C SER A 2 25.44 -3.89 -8.83
N ARG A 3 24.96 -2.79 -9.41
CA ARG A 3 23.51 -2.54 -9.58
C ARG A 3 22.83 -3.62 -10.41
N PHE A 4 23.48 -4.05 -11.50
CA PHE A 4 22.97 -5.13 -12.34
C PHE A 4 22.80 -6.43 -11.55
N LEU A 5 23.83 -6.85 -10.80
CA LEU A 5 23.77 -8.08 -10.01
C LEU A 5 22.69 -7.99 -8.93
N ARG A 6 22.54 -6.83 -8.27
CA ARG A 6 21.48 -6.58 -7.29
C ARG A 6 20.10 -6.73 -7.93
N GLY A 7 19.85 -6.09 -9.06
CA GLY A 7 18.57 -6.17 -9.76
C GLY A 7 18.25 -7.58 -10.25
N LEU A 8 19.24 -8.30 -10.78
CA LEU A 8 19.10 -9.69 -11.19
C LEU A 8 18.75 -10.60 -10.00
N LEU A 9 19.43 -10.44 -8.86
CA LEU A 9 19.12 -11.21 -7.65
C LEU A 9 17.73 -10.88 -7.12
N THR A 10 17.32 -9.61 -7.09
CA THR A 10 15.96 -9.24 -6.72
C THR A 10 14.94 -9.95 -7.60
N PHE A 11 15.10 -9.90 -8.92
CA PHE A 11 14.21 -10.56 -9.86
C PHE A 11 14.13 -12.08 -9.64
N LEU A 12 15.28 -12.76 -9.62
CA LEU A 12 15.33 -14.22 -9.50
C LEU A 12 14.81 -14.69 -8.13
N SER A 13 15.28 -14.07 -7.05
CA SER A 13 14.87 -14.43 -5.69
C SER A 13 13.37 -14.22 -5.49
N PHE A 14 12.83 -13.07 -5.91
CA PHE A 14 11.41 -12.80 -5.75
C PHE A 14 10.55 -13.78 -6.57
N THR A 15 10.93 -14.03 -7.83
CA THR A 15 10.21 -14.99 -8.70
C THR A 15 10.14 -16.38 -8.07
N VAL A 16 11.29 -16.90 -7.64
CA VAL A 16 11.39 -18.24 -7.04
C VAL A 16 10.60 -18.29 -5.73
N LEU A 17 10.77 -17.32 -4.85
CA LEU A 17 10.06 -17.29 -3.57
C LEU A 17 8.54 -17.16 -3.73
N ALA A 18 8.07 -16.36 -4.69
CA ALA A 18 6.65 -16.24 -4.97
C ALA A 18 6.05 -17.57 -5.48
N VAL A 19 6.73 -18.24 -6.41
CA VAL A 19 6.32 -19.57 -6.90
C VAL A 19 6.26 -20.59 -5.76
N LEU A 20 7.32 -20.68 -4.96
CA LEU A 20 7.39 -21.63 -3.85
C LEU A 20 6.32 -21.35 -2.80
N THR A 21 6.07 -20.08 -2.50
CA THR A 21 5.03 -19.65 -1.55
C THR A 21 3.64 -20.06 -2.05
N LEU A 22 3.32 -19.80 -3.31
CA LEU A 22 2.01 -20.16 -3.88
C LEU A 22 1.83 -21.68 -3.97
N LEU A 23 2.87 -22.43 -4.32
CA LEU A 23 2.83 -23.90 -4.31
C LEU A 23 2.59 -24.43 -2.89
N LEU A 24 3.27 -23.86 -1.89
CA LEU A 24 3.08 -24.22 -0.50
C LEU A 24 1.66 -23.91 -0.03
N VAL A 25 1.10 -22.75 -0.38
CA VAL A 25 -0.30 -22.42 -0.09
C VAL A 25 -1.25 -23.41 -0.74
N GLY A 26 -1.03 -23.77 -2.01
CA GLY A 26 -1.82 -24.79 -2.70
C GLY A 26 -1.79 -26.14 -1.98
N LEU A 27 -0.62 -26.58 -1.53
CA LEU A 27 -0.46 -27.80 -0.74
C LEU A 27 -1.20 -27.73 0.61
N LEU A 28 -0.99 -26.66 1.37
CA LEU A 28 -1.56 -26.47 2.72
C LEU A 28 -3.09 -26.30 2.71
N THR A 29 -3.65 -25.85 1.59
CA THR A 29 -5.10 -25.66 1.40
C THR A 29 -5.79 -26.88 0.78
N GLY A 30 -5.10 -28.03 0.70
CA GLY A 30 -5.67 -29.26 0.14
C GLY A 30 -5.91 -29.17 -1.37
N GLY A 31 -5.13 -28.36 -2.08
CA GLY A 31 -5.22 -28.20 -3.53
C GLY A 31 -6.16 -27.08 -3.99
N ALA A 32 -6.60 -26.18 -3.11
CA ALA A 32 -7.43 -25.03 -3.50
C ALA A 32 -6.76 -24.15 -4.57
N LEU A 33 -5.42 -24.13 -4.58
CA LEU A 33 -4.61 -23.61 -5.68
C LEU A 33 -3.88 -24.77 -6.37
N SER A 34 -4.27 -25.10 -7.61
CA SER A 34 -3.59 -26.14 -8.36
C SER A 34 -2.12 -25.75 -8.65
N ALA A 35 -1.24 -26.74 -8.77
CA ALA A 35 0.18 -26.50 -9.02
C ALA A 35 0.43 -25.68 -10.30
N GLY A 36 -0.35 -25.93 -11.36
CA GLY A 36 -0.25 -25.16 -12.61
C GLY A 36 -0.62 -23.69 -12.43
N VAL A 37 -1.66 -23.38 -11.63
CA VAL A 37 -2.04 -21.99 -11.33
C VAL A 37 -0.99 -21.34 -10.42
N ALA A 38 -0.51 -22.04 -9.40
CA ALA A 38 0.54 -21.52 -8.51
C ALA A 38 1.84 -21.20 -9.28
N LEU A 39 2.28 -22.08 -10.17
CA LEU A 39 3.44 -21.88 -11.04
C LEU A 39 3.24 -20.68 -11.97
N SER A 40 2.15 -20.64 -12.72
CA SER A 40 1.89 -19.57 -13.68
C SER A 40 1.71 -18.21 -12.99
N ALA A 41 0.95 -18.14 -11.90
CA ALA A 41 0.78 -16.91 -11.13
C ALA A 41 2.09 -16.44 -10.49
N GLY A 42 2.88 -17.35 -9.90
CA GLY A 42 4.17 -17.00 -9.30
C GLY A 42 5.19 -16.51 -10.33
N LEU A 43 5.25 -17.15 -11.50
CA LEU A 43 6.14 -16.73 -12.59
C LEU A 43 5.73 -15.38 -13.18
N VAL A 44 4.44 -15.18 -13.46
CA VAL A 44 3.95 -13.95 -14.11
C VAL A 44 3.91 -12.79 -13.13
N LEU A 45 3.25 -12.95 -11.98
CA LEU A 45 3.06 -11.86 -11.02
C LEU A 45 4.31 -11.66 -10.15
N GLY A 46 4.88 -12.74 -9.62
CA GLY A 46 6.12 -12.68 -8.84
C GLY A 46 7.32 -12.26 -9.70
N GLY A 47 7.42 -12.80 -10.93
CA GLY A 47 8.45 -12.37 -11.88
C GLY A 47 8.24 -10.93 -12.37
N GLY A 48 7.01 -10.53 -12.65
CA GLY A 48 6.68 -9.15 -13.03
C GLY A 48 7.06 -8.14 -11.95
N TYR A 49 6.65 -8.36 -10.70
CA TYR A 49 7.05 -7.50 -9.58
C TYR A 49 8.56 -7.56 -9.33
N GLY A 50 9.15 -8.75 -9.31
CA GLY A 50 10.59 -8.94 -9.12
C GLY A 50 11.43 -8.21 -10.17
N LEU A 51 10.98 -8.20 -11.42
CA LEU A 51 11.62 -7.47 -12.52
C LEU A 51 11.50 -5.96 -12.30
N GLN A 52 10.30 -5.46 -11.98
CA GLN A 52 10.08 -4.04 -11.71
C GLN A 52 10.92 -3.55 -10.52
N ALA A 53 10.85 -4.23 -9.39
CA ALA A 53 11.64 -3.92 -8.19
C ALA A 53 13.15 -4.06 -8.44
N GLY A 54 13.56 -5.08 -9.20
CA GLY A 54 14.96 -5.31 -9.58
C GLY A 54 15.49 -4.23 -10.51
N VAL A 55 14.71 -3.85 -11.52
CA VAL A 55 15.02 -2.71 -12.38
C VAL A 55 15.17 -1.48 -11.52
N LEU A 56 14.23 -1.14 -10.64
CA LEU A 56 14.27 0.07 -9.81
C LEU A 56 15.30 0.02 -8.67
N GLY A 57 15.89 -1.15 -8.39
CA GLY A 57 16.84 -1.32 -7.29
C GLY A 57 16.17 -1.18 -5.92
N SER A 58 14.90 -1.56 -5.80
CA SER A 58 14.08 -1.31 -4.61
C SER A 58 14.70 -1.87 -3.33
N TYR A 59 15.29 -3.07 -3.36
CA TYR A 59 15.88 -3.70 -2.17
C TYR A 59 17.39 -3.48 -2.09
N ASP A 60 17.87 -3.00 -0.94
CA ASP A 60 19.31 -2.92 -0.67
C ASP A 60 19.88 -4.26 -0.20
N LEU A 61 20.15 -5.15 -1.15
CA LEU A 61 20.71 -6.48 -0.90
C LEU A 61 22.20 -6.45 -0.45
N GLY A 62 22.79 -5.25 -0.29
CA GLY A 62 24.06 -5.09 0.40
C GLY A 62 23.93 -5.16 1.93
N ALA A 63 22.72 -4.97 2.45
CA ALA A 63 22.41 -5.03 3.87
C ALA A 63 21.46 -6.20 4.18
N GLY A 64 21.61 -6.80 5.37
CA GLY A 64 20.71 -7.88 5.80
C GLY A 64 19.24 -7.47 5.86
N LYS A 65 18.97 -6.19 6.17
CA LYS A 65 17.62 -5.62 6.14
C LYS A 65 16.95 -5.76 4.78
N GLY A 66 17.64 -5.46 3.67
CA GLY A 66 17.06 -5.55 2.34
C GLY A 66 16.69 -6.98 1.93
N TRP A 67 17.48 -7.97 2.38
CA TRP A 67 17.14 -9.39 2.21
C TRP A 67 15.91 -9.79 3.01
N LEU A 68 15.81 -9.33 4.26
CA LEU A 68 14.65 -9.60 5.11
C LEU A 68 13.38 -9.00 4.51
N GLU A 69 13.43 -7.75 4.06
CA GLU A 69 12.31 -7.08 3.40
C GLU A 69 11.87 -7.84 2.14
N LEU A 70 12.81 -8.23 1.27
CA LEU A 70 12.50 -9.03 0.08
C LEU A 70 11.84 -10.36 0.45
N LEU A 71 12.40 -11.06 1.44
CA LEU A 71 11.87 -12.36 1.89
C LEU A 71 10.44 -12.22 2.40
N VAL A 72 10.17 -11.23 3.25
CA VAL A 72 8.82 -10.99 3.80
C VAL A 72 7.85 -10.61 2.68
N ASP A 73 8.24 -9.73 1.77
CA ASP A 73 7.40 -9.26 0.66
C ASP A 73 7.10 -10.36 -0.36
N ALA A 74 8.01 -11.33 -0.53
CA ALA A 74 7.87 -12.46 -1.46
C ALA A 74 7.22 -13.71 -0.84
N THR A 75 6.98 -13.71 0.47
CA THR A 75 6.41 -14.87 1.20
C THR A 75 5.17 -14.44 2.00
N TRP A 76 5.36 -13.99 3.22
CA TRP A 76 4.31 -13.64 4.16
C TRP A 76 3.40 -12.50 3.67
N SER A 77 3.99 -11.42 3.14
CA SER A 77 3.25 -10.27 2.62
C SER A 77 2.97 -10.37 1.11
N LEU A 78 3.23 -11.52 0.49
CA LEU A 78 3.07 -11.72 -0.95
C LEU A 78 1.70 -11.27 -1.49
N PRO A 79 0.55 -11.58 -0.84
CA PRO A 79 -0.75 -11.10 -1.32
C PRO A 79 -0.83 -9.57 -1.43
N ASN A 80 -0.25 -8.84 -0.47
CA ASN A 80 -0.25 -7.37 -0.49
C ASN A 80 0.68 -6.83 -1.56
N THR A 81 1.87 -7.41 -1.69
CA THR A 81 2.84 -7.05 -2.72
C THR A 81 2.24 -7.23 -4.12
N LEU A 82 1.62 -8.39 -4.38
CA LEU A 82 0.99 -8.66 -5.67
C LEU A 82 -0.24 -7.78 -5.92
N PHE A 83 -1.04 -7.50 -4.90
CA PHE A 83 -2.16 -6.56 -5.02
C PHE A 83 -1.68 -5.15 -5.38
N GLY A 84 -0.65 -4.67 -4.69
CA GLY A 84 0.01 -3.40 -4.98
C GLY A 84 0.60 -3.36 -6.38
N PHE A 85 1.27 -4.44 -6.80
CA PHE A 85 1.81 -4.59 -8.15
C PHE A 85 0.71 -4.50 -9.21
N VAL A 86 -0.36 -5.29 -9.07
CA VAL A 86 -1.43 -5.34 -10.06
C VAL A 86 -2.17 -4.01 -10.12
N LEU A 87 -2.72 -3.52 -9.01
CA LEU A 87 -3.50 -2.29 -9.03
C LEU A 87 -2.63 -1.06 -9.29
N GLY A 88 -1.42 -1.01 -8.72
CA GLY A 88 -0.48 0.08 -8.94
C GLY A 88 -0.11 0.20 -10.43
N ASN A 89 0.23 -0.90 -11.11
CA ASN A 89 0.54 -0.84 -12.55
C ASN A 89 -0.69 -0.62 -13.45
N LEU A 90 -1.92 -0.84 -12.96
CA LEU A 90 -3.14 -0.53 -13.70
C LEU A 90 -3.57 0.94 -13.54
N ILE A 91 -3.35 1.53 -12.37
CA ILE A 91 -3.94 2.82 -11.96
C ILE A 91 -2.90 3.95 -11.87
N TYR A 92 -1.71 3.70 -11.34
CA TYR A 92 -0.75 4.76 -11.06
C TYR A 92 -0.08 5.38 -12.30
N PRO A 93 0.11 4.69 -13.44
CA PRO A 93 0.61 5.31 -14.67
C PRO A 93 -0.23 6.48 -15.18
N TRP A 94 -1.49 6.61 -14.77
CA TRP A 94 -2.36 7.72 -15.15
C TRP A 94 -2.05 9.02 -14.38
N PHE A 95 -1.26 8.94 -13.30
CA PHE A 95 -1.01 10.05 -12.38
C PHE A 95 0.48 10.28 -12.11
N GLY A 96 1.33 9.27 -12.34
CA GLY A 96 2.75 9.33 -12.05
C GLY A 96 3.58 8.37 -12.89
N ASP A 97 4.89 8.57 -12.82
CA ASP A 97 5.90 7.74 -13.48
C ASP A 97 6.70 6.95 -12.45
N LEU A 98 7.18 5.76 -12.83
CA LEU A 98 8.08 4.98 -11.99
C LEU A 98 9.36 5.77 -11.66
N SER A 99 9.63 5.90 -10.37
CA SER A 99 10.73 6.69 -9.83
C SER A 99 11.78 5.81 -9.20
N ARG A 100 12.89 5.60 -9.92
CA ARG A 100 14.06 4.90 -9.38
C ARG A 100 14.62 5.61 -8.15
N SER A 101 14.80 6.93 -8.21
CA SER A 101 15.40 7.71 -7.13
C SER A 101 14.63 7.62 -5.81
N GLU A 102 13.31 7.40 -5.88
CA GLU A 102 12.45 7.26 -4.69
C GLU A 102 12.22 5.80 -4.28
N SER A 103 12.55 4.85 -5.16
CA SER A 103 12.45 3.41 -4.90
C SER A 103 13.76 2.80 -4.40
N GLU A 104 14.91 3.26 -4.89
CA GLU A 104 16.21 2.60 -4.71
C GLU A 104 16.58 2.45 -3.23
N GLY A 105 16.78 1.19 -2.81
CA GLY A 105 17.16 0.83 -1.44
C GLY A 105 16.09 1.06 -0.37
N ARG A 106 14.83 1.30 -0.74
CA ARG A 106 13.72 1.59 0.20
C ARG A 106 12.83 0.39 0.52
N GLY A 107 12.97 -0.70 -0.22
CA GLY A 107 12.15 -1.90 -0.10
C GLY A 107 10.74 -1.74 -0.69
N TRP A 108 10.53 -0.82 -1.63
CA TRP A 108 9.23 -0.58 -2.27
C TRP A 108 9.37 -0.04 -3.70
N VAL A 109 8.26 0.09 -4.41
CA VAL A 109 8.18 0.71 -5.75
C VAL A 109 7.38 2.01 -5.65
N VAL A 110 7.93 3.10 -6.18
CA VAL A 110 7.30 4.43 -6.14
C VAL A 110 6.95 4.90 -7.54
N TYR A 111 5.70 5.33 -7.70
CA TYR A 111 5.23 6.21 -8.77
C TYR A 111 5.28 7.65 -8.27
N LYS A 112 6.09 8.48 -8.91
CA LYS A 112 6.19 9.90 -8.62
C LYS A 112 5.21 10.66 -9.51
N ALA A 113 4.41 11.56 -8.94
CA ALA A 113 3.47 12.32 -9.74
C ALA A 113 4.16 13.14 -10.83
N THR A 114 3.46 13.24 -11.96
CA THR A 114 3.94 14.00 -13.14
C THR A 114 3.53 15.47 -13.05
N GLY A 115 4.44 16.35 -13.49
CA GLY A 115 4.21 17.79 -13.57
C GLY A 115 4.05 18.51 -12.21
N PRO A 116 3.94 19.84 -12.20
CA PRO A 116 3.49 20.60 -11.04
C PRO A 116 1.96 20.50 -10.90
N GLY A 117 1.44 20.31 -9.69
CA GLY A 117 0.00 20.25 -9.50
C GLY A 117 -0.47 20.03 -8.07
N THR A 118 -1.79 19.91 -7.94
CA THR A 118 -2.51 19.53 -6.73
C THR A 118 -3.43 18.36 -7.06
N GLY A 119 -3.70 17.45 -6.12
CA GLY A 119 -4.59 16.30 -6.31
C GLY A 119 -3.89 14.93 -6.24
N PHE A 120 -4.41 13.93 -6.96
CA PHE A 120 -3.96 12.54 -6.83
C PHE A 120 -2.50 12.37 -7.28
N GLY A 121 -1.66 11.85 -6.38
CA GLY A 121 -0.21 11.76 -6.52
C GLY A 121 0.58 12.99 -6.06
N HIS A 122 -0.06 14.14 -5.83
CA HIS A 122 0.61 15.33 -5.26
C HIS A 122 0.22 15.53 -3.78
N ASP A 123 -1.08 15.70 -3.52
CA ASP A 123 -1.63 15.92 -2.18
C ASP A 123 -2.39 14.69 -1.66
N VAL A 124 -2.76 13.77 -2.55
CA VAL A 124 -3.42 12.51 -2.20
C VAL A 124 -2.48 11.38 -2.56
N LEU A 125 -1.79 10.90 -1.52
CA LEU A 125 -0.80 9.84 -1.58
C LEU A 125 -1.51 8.50 -1.33
N GLN A 126 -1.04 7.43 -1.99
CA GLN A 126 -1.69 6.13 -1.87
C GLN A 126 -0.66 5.00 -1.90
N THR A 127 -0.58 4.25 -0.81
CA THR A 127 0.23 3.04 -0.71
C THR A 127 -0.65 1.80 -0.80
N LEU A 128 -0.37 0.92 -1.75
CA LEU A 128 -1.00 -0.39 -1.89
C LEU A 128 0.08 -1.46 -1.76
N GLY A 129 0.08 -2.18 -0.64
CA GLY A 129 1.13 -3.16 -0.34
C GLY A 129 2.51 -2.51 -0.34
N THR A 130 3.36 -2.87 -1.30
CA THR A 130 4.72 -2.33 -1.46
C THR A 130 4.83 -1.33 -2.63
N VAL A 131 3.71 -0.88 -3.19
CA VAL A 131 3.69 0.06 -4.32
C VAL A 131 3.03 1.36 -3.87
N ASN A 132 3.72 2.48 -4.05
CA ASN A 132 3.27 3.79 -3.60
C ASN A 132 3.09 4.78 -4.76
N LEU A 133 2.10 5.67 -4.63
CA LEU A 133 1.93 6.84 -5.48
C LEU A 133 2.14 8.12 -4.66
N GLY A 134 2.97 9.01 -5.20
CA GLY A 134 3.12 10.39 -4.73
C GLY A 134 4.28 10.63 -3.77
N GLY A 135 5.20 9.68 -3.60
CA GLY A 135 6.51 9.97 -3.00
C GLY A 135 7.09 8.84 -2.16
N ALA A 136 8.00 9.20 -1.25
CA ALA A 136 8.74 8.27 -0.39
C ALA A 136 8.78 8.72 1.09
N GLY A 137 7.69 9.36 1.53
CA GLY A 137 7.53 9.89 2.88
C GLY A 137 7.56 8.83 3.97
N ASN A 138 7.66 9.27 5.22
CA ASN A 138 7.67 8.36 6.36
C ASN A 138 6.30 7.73 6.59
N HIS A 139 5.22 8.46 6.31
CA HIS A 139 3.84 7.97 6.36
C HIS A 139 3.67 6.66 5.59
N GLU A 140 4.11 6.63 4.34
CA GLU A 140 3.91 5.49 3.45
C GLU A 140 4.73 4.29 3.91
N ARG A 141 5.89 4.53 4.57
CA ARG A 141 6.71 3.43 5.13
C ARG A 141 5.97 2.69 6.20
N VAL A 142 5.12 3.39 6.95
CA VAL A 142 4.30 2.77 7.99
C VAL A 142 3.26 1.87 7.36
N HIS A 143 2.64 2.27 6.23
CA HIS A 143 1.73 1.38 5.50
C HIS A 143 2.42 0.13 4.98
N VAL A 144 3.63 0.26 4.43
CA VAL A 144 4.40 -0.92 4.00
C VAL A 144 4.79 -1.80 5.19
N LEU A 145 5.16 -1.20 6.32
CA LEU A 145 5.43 -1.94 7.55
C LEU A 145 4.18 -2.65 8.08
N GLN A 146 3.02 -2.00 8.07
CA GLN A 146 1.73 -2.60 8.42
C GLN A 146 1.42 -3.80 7.52
N ALA A 147 1.61 -3.66 6.20
CA ALA A 147 1.43 -4.75 5.24
C ALA A 147 2.38 -5.92 5.52
N ARG A 148 3.64 -5.64 5.89
CA ARG A 148 4.63 -6.66 6.27
C ARG A 148 4.28 -7.36 7.57
N ILE A 149 3.83 -6.63 8.58
CA ILE A 149 3.46 -7.20 9.89
C ILE A 149 2.21 -8.06 9.76
N LEU A 150 1.14 -7.50 9.18
CA LEU A 150 -0.17 -8.17 9.09
C LEU A 150 -0.20 -9.25 7.99
N GLY A 151 0.73 -9.22 7.04
CA GLY A 151 0.82 -10.21 5.97
C GLY A 151 -0.50 -10.38 5.25
N PRO A 152 -1.03 -11.60 5.03
CA PRO A 152 -2.27 -11.81 4.30
C PRO A 152 -3.51 -11.12 4.92
N LEU A 153 -3.44 -10.73 6.20
CA LEU A 153 -4.54 -10.08 6.91
C LEU A 153 -4.58 -8.56 6.72
N TYR A 154 -3.56 -7.95 6.11
CA TYR A 154 -3.51 -6.51 5.91
C TYR A 154 -4.69 -5.99 5.08
N LEU A 155 -4.90 -6.51 3.85
CA LEU A 155 -6.00 -6.06 2.99
C LEU A 155 -7.39 -6.31 3.61
N PRO A 156 -7.69 -7.49 4.20
CA PRO A 156 -8.93 -7.68 4.96
C PRO A 156 -9.11 -6.66 6.09
N PHE A 157 -8.05 -6.36 6.83
CA PHE A 157 -8.09 -5.40 7.93
C PHE A 157 -8.33 -3.96 7.43
N VAL A 158 -7.65 -3.56 6.35
CA VAL A 158 -7.90 -2.29 5.66
C VAL A 158 -9.37 -2.21 5.22
N ALA A 159 -9.86 -3.21 4.49
CA ALA A 159 -11.24 -3.23 4.00
C ALA A 159 -12.27 -3.15 5.14
N LEU A 160 -12.07 -3.93 6.21
CA LEU A 160 -12.93 -3.89 7.38
C LEU A 160 -12.87 -2.52 8.07
N SER A 161 -11.68 -1.95 8.23
CA SER A 161 -11.52 -0.61 8.79
C SER A 161 -12.28 0.44 7.98
N TYR A 162 -12.20 0.38 6.64
CA TYR A 162 -12.94 1.29 5.77
C TYR A 162 -14.45 1.11 5.92
N VAL A 163 -14.96 -0.12 5.92
CA VAL A 163 -16.40 -0.40 6.10
C VAL A 163 -16.90 0.10 7.45
N LEU A 164 -16.18 -0.17 8.53
CA LEU A 164 -16.56 0.24 9.88
C LEU A 164 -16.56 1.78 10.00
N THR A 165 -15.48 2.45 9.59
CA THR A 165 -15.40 3.90 9.68
C THR A 165 -16.43 4.57 8.79
N PHE A 166 -16.64 4.07 7.57
CA PHE A 166 -17.71 4.56 6.69
C PHE A 166 -19.09 4.43 7.34
N THR A 167 -19.41 3.25 7.88
CA THR A 167 -20.71 2.97 8.51
C THR A 167 -20.96 3.88 9.72
N LEU A 168 -19.99 3.97 10.64
CA LEU A 168 -20.07 4.83 11.81
C LEU A 168 -20.30 6.29 11.42
N GLN A 169 -19.63 6.76 10.36
CA GLN A 169 -19.75 8.12 9.90
C GLN A 169 -21.05 8.40 9.19
N VAL A 170 -21.55 7.51 8.36
CA VAL A 170 -22.90 7.64 7.78
C VAL A 170 -23.95 7.72 8.89
N LEU A 171 -23.88 6.81 9.86
CA LEU A 171 -24.81 6.80 11.01
C LEU A 171 -24.73 8.11 11.79
N TRP A 172 -23.53 8.59 12.14
CA TRP A 172 -23.35 9.88 12.80
C TRP A 172 -23.88 11.05 11.96
N THR A 173 -23.58 11.08 10.65
CA THR A 173 -24.03 12.14 9.74
C THR A 173 -25.54 12.25 9.72
N VAL A 174 -26.21 11.11 9.55
CA VAL A 174 -27.67 11.06 9.39
C VAL A 174 -28.37 11.32 10.71
N THR A 175 -27.80 10.86 11.83
CA THR A 175 -28.37 11.05 13.17
C THR A 175 -27.97 12.39 13.78
N VAL A 176 -26.81 12.45 14.44
CA VAL A 176 -26.32 13.61 15.18
C VAL A 176 -26.07 14.78 14.24
N GLY A 177 -25.41 14.55 13.10
CA GLY A 177 -25.14 15.60 12.11
C GLY A 177 -26.42 16.19 11.49
N GLY A 178 -27.42 15.35 11.24
CA GLY A 178 -28.74 15.76 10.77
C GLY A 178 -29.47 16.62 11.80
N LEU A 179 -29.48 16.18 13.06
CA LEU A 179 -30.07 16.92 14.17
C LEU A 179 -29.36 18.27 14.39
N LEU A 180 -28.02 18.29 14.43
CA LEU A 180 -27.24 19.52 14.56
C LEU A 180 -27.52 20.51 13.43
N LYS A 181 -27.73 20.01 12.20
CA LYS A 181 -28.11 20.86 11.06
C LYS A 181 -29.53 21.43 11.23
N LEU A 182 -30.50 20.60 11.62
CA LEU A 182 -31.87 21.04 11.86
C LEU A 182 -31.96 22.08 12.98
N LEU A 183 -31.10 21.98 13.99
CA LEU A 183 -31.01 22.91 15.12
C LEU A 183 -30.12 24.13 14.85
N GLY A 184 -29.52 24.26 13.66
CA GLY A 184 -28.61 25.36 13.34
C GLY A 184 -27.28 25.35 14.13
N ALA A 185 -26.95 24.23 14.78
CA ALA A 185 -25.77 24.08 15.64
C ALA A 185 -24.55 23.46 14.92
N ARG A 186 -24.73 22.97 13.68
CA ARG A 186 -23.69 22.29 12.89
C ARG A 186 -22.45 23.16 12.61
N ASP A 187 -22.63 24.44 12.35
CA ASP A 187 -21.54 25.33 11.91
C ASP A 187 -20.82 26.03 13.07
N THR A 188 -21.04 25.55 14.30
CA THR A 188 -20.31 26.02 15.48
C THR A 188 -18.85 25.55 15.46
N PRO A 189 -17.92 26.27 16.12
CA PRO A 189 -16.49 25.93 16.10
C PRO A 189 -16.16 24.49 16.50
N TYR A 190 -17.01 23.87 17.33
CA TYR A 190 -16.81 22.51 17.84
C TYR A 190 -17.29 21.39 16.90
N PHE A 191 -18.20 21.71 15.97
CA PHE A 191 -18.82 20.72 15.07
C PHE A 191 -18.51 20.97 13.59
N ARG A 192 -17.77 22.05 13.28
CA ARG A 192 -17.34 22.37 11.93
C ARG A 192 -16.22 21.40 11.47
N PRO A 193 -16.37 20.73 10.31
CA PRO A 193 -15.31 19.86 9.79
C PRO A 193 -14.04 20.67 9.42
N PRO A 194 -12.85 20.05 9.49
CA PRO A 194 -11.58 20.71 9.17
C PRO A 194 -11.55 21.17 7.72
N ALA A 195 -10.94 22.34 7.51
CA ALA A 195 -10.88 22.99 6.20
C ALA A 195 -9.97 22.29 5.19
N ARG A 196 -9.10 21.38 5.64
CA ARG A 196 -8.17 20.60 4.81
C ARG A 196 -8.34 19.12 5.10
N SER A 197 -8.92 18.40 4.15
CA SER A 197 -8.87 16.94 4.09
C SER A 197 -8.83 16.53 2.62
N ALA A 198 -8.10 15.46 2.29
CA ALA A 198 -8.03 14.89 0.94
C ALA A 198 -9.42 14.54 0.38
N VAL A 199 -10.36 14.22 1.27
CA VAL A 199 -11.80 14.14 1.00
C VAL A 199 -12.46 15.29 1.75
N GLY A 200 -12.58 16.46 1.12
CA GLY A 200 -13.10 17.66 1.78
C GLY A 200 -14.47 17.45 2.46
N GLY A 201 -14.74 18.23 3.50
CA GLY A 201 -16.02 18.23 4.21
C GLY A 201 -16.15 17.10 5.23
N PHE A 202 -17.36 16.57 5.39
CA PHE A 202 -17.67 15.60 6.44
C PHE A 202 -16.96 14.24 6.24
N PHE A 203 -16.76 13.82 4.99
CA PHE A 203 -16.05 12.58 4.65
C PHE A 203 -14.55 12.62 4.97
N GLY A 204 -14.00 13.82 5.16
CA GLY A 204 -12.60 14.00 5.51
C GLY A 204 -12.23 13.45 6.88
N TRP A 205 -13.20 13.38 7.79
CA TRP A 205 -13.07 12.68 9.05
C TRP A 205 -12.95 11.16 8.88
N VAL A 206 -13.51 10.54 7.83
CA VAL A 206 -13.43 9.07 7.58
C VAL A 206 -11.98 8.67 7.44
N TYR A 207 -11.27 9.40 6.59
CA TYR A 207 -9.91 9.08 6.22
C TYR A 207 -8.97 9.18 7.43
N TYR A 208 -8.98 10.32 8.13
CA TYR A 208 -8.10 10.55 9.29
C TYR A 208 -8.38 9.65 10.51
N ALA A 209 -9.58 9.09 10.64
CA ALA A 209 -9.98 8.36 11.85
C ALA A 209 -9.78 6.84 11.76
N THR A 210 -9.26 6.30 10.65
CA THR A 210 -8.97 4.86 10.61
C THR A 210 -7.76 4.54 11.50
N PRO A 211 -7.75 3.42 12.25
CA PRO A 211 -6.61 3.07 13.10
C PRO A 211 -5.28 2.99 12.34
N ILE A 212 -5.35 2.61 11.05
CA ILE A 212 -4.20 2.54 10.15
C ILE A 212 -3.59 3.92 9.89
N GLU A 213 -4.43 4.89 9.54
CA GLU A 213 -4.01 6.28 9.27
C GLU A 213 -3.55 6.96 10.55
N LEU A 214 -4.25 6.75 11.68
CA LEU A 214 -3.85 7.29 12.99
C LEU A 214 -2.47 6.81 13.40
N TRP A 215 -2.16 5.52 13.19
CA TRP A 215 -0.82 5.02 13.45
C TRP A 215 0.21 5.69 12.53
N ALA A 216 -0.03 5.74 11.22
CA ALA A 216 0.87 6.37 10.27
C ALA A 216 1.17 7.83 10.63
N TYR A 217 0.14 8.66 10.87
CA TYR A 217 0.29 10.05 11.27
C TYR A 217 1.00 10.23 12.63
N SER A 218 0.78 9.34 13.60
CA SER A 218 1.47 9.45 14.91
C SER A 218 2.99 9.26 14.84
N THR A 219 3.49 8.66 13.75
CA THR A 219 4.93 8.45 13.53
C THR A 219 5.58 9.54 12.69
N GLU A 220 4.78 10.41 12.07
CA GLU A 220 5.25 11.66 11.48
C GLU A 220 5.51 12.66 12.62
N SER A 221 6.70 12.59 13.18
CA SER A 221 7.17 13.60 14.13
C SER A 221 7.25 14.95 13.42
N HIS A 222 6.65 15.98 14.02
CA HIS A 222 6.95 17.39 13.74
C HIS A 222 8.44 17.69 13.92
#